data_AF-A0A6N7IKX3-F1
#
_entry.id   AF-A0A6N7IKX3-F1
#
_cell.length_a   1.000
_cell.length_b   1.000
_cell.length_c   1.000
_cell.angle_alpha   90.00
_cell.angle_beta   90.00
_cell.angle_gamma   90.00
#
_symmetry.space_group_name_H-M   'P 1'
#
loop_
_entity.id
_entity.type
_entity.pdbx_description
1 polymer ?
#
loop_
_entity_poly.entity_id
_entity_poly.type
_entity_poly.pdbx_seq_one_letter_code
_entity_poly.pdbx_strand_id
1 'polypeptide(L)'
;MAPETEPALTPSSPAMSPMVTAACSVNTNTASTWAVIRCIDTETLVTEDLLAFAGIAPVELKAIRLESQIAEKLHAYTRTYEGGRRSTRIKDLVDLALVAEFSRPDAEILREAIEATFVRRDTHPMPRTLPATRVDRAVFADSP
;
A
#
# COMPACT_ATOMS: atom_id res chain seq x y z
N MET A 1 -25.86 -64.49 15.36
CA MET A 1 -24.59 -64.28 16.06
C MET A 1 -23.48 -64.19 15.03
N ALA A 2 -23.22 -62.97 14.57
CA ALA A 2 -22.00 -62.47 13.91
C ALA A 2 -22.33 -61.02 13.47
N PRO A 3 -21.68 -59.99 14.03
CA PRO A 3 -21.90 -58.59 13.66
C PRO A 3 -20.89 -58.09 12.62
N GLU A 4 -21.32 -57.06 11.89
CA GLU A 4 -20.56 -55.90 11.38
C GLU A 4 -19.27 -56.12 10.57
N THR A 5 -19.27 -55.62 9.32
CA THR A 5 -18.11 -54.88 8.79
C THR A 5 -18.55 -53.96 7.64
N GLU A 6 -18.98 -52.73 7.94
CA GLU A 6 -18.93 -51.63 6.99
C GLU A 6 -17.51 -51.02 7.03
N PRO A 7 -16.81 -50.85 5.90
CA PRO A 7 -15.52 -50.18 5.91
C PRO A 7 -15.70 -48.67 6.02
N ALA A 8 -15.05 -48.08 7.03
CA ALA A 8 -14.94 -46.65 7.24
C ALA A 8 -14.35 -45.94 6.01
N LEU A 9 -15.14 -45.07 5.37
CA LEU A 9 -14.61 -44.03 4.50
C LEU A 9 -13.96 -42.96 5.38
N THR A 10 -12.63 -42.95 5.40
CA THR A 10 -11.85 -41.79 5.82
C THR A 10 -11.99 -40.68 4.77
N PRO A 11 -12.36 -39.44 5.11
CA PRO A 11 -12.13 -38.33 4.20
C PRO A 11 -10.65 -37.96 4.25
N SER A 12 -9.94 -38.25 3.16
CA SER A 12 -8.62 -37.70 2.87
C SER A 12 -8.70 -36.18 2.78
N SER A 13 -8.05 -35.52 3.72
CA SER A 13 -7.79 -34.08 3.68
C SER A 13 -6.84 -33.77 2.52
N PRO A 14 -7.17 -32.88 1.57
CA PRO A 14 -6.15 -32.23 0.78
C PRO A 14 -5.59 -31.06 1.58
N ALA A 15 -4.37 -31.23 2.10
CA ALA A 15 -3.53 -30.11 2.48
C ALA A 15 -3.23 -29.29 1.22
N MET A 16 -4.08 -28.29 0.94
CA MET A 16 -3.74 -27.21 0.01
C MET A 16 -2.81 -26.25 0.73
N SER A 17 -1.51 -26.45 0.53
CA SER A 17 -0.52 -25.39 0.71
C SER A 17 -0.90 -24.20 -0.16
N PRO A 18 -1.01 -22.96 0.36
CA PRO A 18 -0.94 -21.79 -0.50
C PRO A 18 0.53 -21.58 -0.86
N MET A 19 0.95 -22.20 -1.95
CA MET A 19 2.23 -21.93 -2.59
C MET A 19 2.02 -20.85 -3.64
N VAL A 20 1.85 -19.59 -3.25
CA VAL A 20 2.00 -18.45 -4.16
C VAL A 20 2.58 -17.25 -3.40
N THR A 21 3.85 -17.37 -3.00
CA THR A 21 4.70 -16.17 -2.90
C THR A 21 5.18 -15.89 -4.32
N ALA A 22 4.42 -15.10 -5.07
CA ALA A 22 4.95 -14.45 -6.26
C ALA A 22 5.87 -13.32 -5.80
N ALA A 23 7.08 -13.68 -5.37
CA ALA A 23 8.18 -12.74 -5.32
C ALA A 23 8.44 -12.34 -6.78
N CYS A 24 8.06 -11.12 -7.15
CA CYS A 24 8.60 -10.49 -8.34
C CYS A 24 10.08 -10.26 -8.05
N SER A 25 10.90 -11.27 -8.34
CA SER A 25 12.36 -11.18 -8.28
C SER A 25 12.79 -10.16 -9.33
N VAL A 26 12.95 -8.90 -8.94
CA VAL A 26 13.54 -7.88 -9.79
C VAL A 26 15.01 -8.23 -9.92
N ASN A 27 15.36 -8.90 -11.02
CA ASN A 27 16.74 -9.11 -11.41
C ASN A 27 17.37 -7.76 -11.74
N THR A 28 18.14 -7.20 -10.80
CA THR A 28 18.89 -5.95 -11.00
C THR A 28 20.16 -6.22 -11.78
N ASN A 29 20.02 -6.64 -13.04
CA ASN A 29 21.13 -6.60 -13.97
C ASN A 29 20.86 -5.54 -15.04
N THR A 30 21.73 -4.54 -15.03
CA THR A 30 21.81 -3.35 -15.90
C THR A 30 21.08 -3.48 -17.24
N ALA A 31 19.85 -2.97 -17.30
CA ALA A 31 19.24 -2.57 -18.56
C ALA A 31 18.08 -1.59 -18.34
N SER A 32 18.33 -0.34 -18.75
CA SER A 32 17.34 0.59 -19.27
C SER A 32 16.42 1.30 -18.27
N THR A 33 16.71 2.59 -18.12
CA THR A 33 15.92 3.71 -17.57
C THR A 33 14.47 3.82 -18.09
N TRP A 34 13.94 2.83 -18.83
CA TRP A 34 12.63 2.88 -19.50
C TRP A 34 11.64 1.77 -19.07
N ALA A 35 12.01 0.84 -18.18
CA ALA A 35 11.12 -0.26 -17.75
C ALA A 35 10.10 0.10 -16.65
N VAL A 36 10.04 1.36 -16.19
CA VAL A 36 9.17 1.79 -15.07
C VAL A 36 7.75 2.17 -15.55
N ILE A 37 7.46 2.01 -16.85
CA ILE A 37 6.16 2.31 -17.44
C ILE A 37 5.18 1.16 -17.21
N ARG A 38 4.32 1.37 -16.20
CA ARG A 38 2.97 0.82 -16.03
C ARG A 38 2.87 -0.68 -15.77
N CYS A 39 3.21 -1.10 -14.56
CA CYS A 39 2.32 -1.99 -13.82
C CYS A 39 1.75 -1.19 -12.64
N ILE A 40 0.42 -1.14 -12.53
CA ILE A 40 -0.21 -0.67 -11.29
C ILE A 40 0.17 -1.72 -10.25
N ASP A 41 0.96 -1.31 -9.25
CA ASP A 41 1.39 -2.18 -8.18
C ASP A 41 0.18 -2.48 -7.28
N THR A 42 -0.30 -3.72 -7.36
CA THR A 42 -1.54 -4.16 -6.71
C THR A 42 -1.31 -5.33 -5.78
N GLU A 43 -2.08 -5.37 -4.71
CA GLU A 43 -2.20 -6.50 -3.80
C GLU A 43 -3.62 -7.06 -3.82
N THR A 44 -3.73 -8.34 -3.48
CA THR A 44 -5.02 -8.95 -3.20
C THR A 44 -5.37 -8.70 -1.73
N LEU A 45 -6.54 -8.13 -1.47
CA LEU A 45 -7.12 -8.01 -0.15
C LEU A 45 -8.40 -8.82 -0.08
N VAL A 46 -8.68 -9.40 1.08
CA VAL A 46 -9.98 -10.01 1.39
C VAL A 46 -10.66 -9.09 2.39
N THR A 47 -11.89 -8.70 2.11
CA THR A 47 -12.64 -7.83 3.04
C THR A 47 -12.98 -8.58 4.32
N GLU A 48 -13.11 -7.85 5.42
CA GLU A 48 -13.71 -8.39 6.64
C GLU A 48 -15.21 -8.65 6.45
N ASP A 49 -15.80 -9.45 7.33
CA ASP A 49 -17.23 -9.79 7.33
C ASP A 49 -18.12 -8.68 7.93
N LEU A 50 -17.78 -7.42 7.65
CA LEU A 50 -18.47 -6.25 8.23
C LEU A 50 -19.89 -6.08 7.69
N LEU A 51 -20.21 -6.67 6.54
CA LEU A 51 -21.49 -6.54 5.87
C LEU A 51 -22.37 -7.80 5.98
N ALA A 52 -22.02 -8.74 6.88
CA ALA A 52 -22.81 -9.94 7.18
C ALA A 52 -24.26 -9.62 7.55
N PHE A 53 -24.50 -8.52 8.26
CA PHE A 53 -25.84 -8.07 8.68
C PHE A 53 -26.77 -7.81 7.48
N ALA A 54 -26.19 -7.52 6.31
CA ALA A 54 -26.89 -7.30 5.06
C ALA A 54 -26.88 -8.54 4.14
N GLY A 55 -26.36 -9.68 4.60
CA GLY A 55 -26.20 -10.90 3.80
C GLY A 55 -25.12 -10.78 2.71
N ILE A 56 -24.17 -9.85 2.85
CA ILE A 56 -23.08 -9.65 1.89
C ILE A 56 -21.84 -10.36 2.44
N ALA A 57 -21.39 -11.40 1.72
CA ALA A 57 -20.20 -12.15 2.07
C ALA A 57 -18.91 -11.35 1.78
N PRO A 58 -17.80 -11.66 2.50
CA PRO A 58 -16.48 -11.17 2.16
C PRO A 58 -16.10 -11.37 0.70
N VAL A 59 -15.40 -10.41 0.11
CA VAL A 59 -14.97 -10.43 -1.30
C VAL A 59 -13.46 -10.27 -1.38
N GLU A 60 -12.86 -11.00 -2.32
CA GLU A 60 -11.48 -10.79 -2.73
C GLU A 60 -11.39 -9.66 -3.76
N LEU A 61 -10.56 -8.65 -3.51
CA LEU A 61 -10.39 -7.49 -4.37
C LEU A 61 -8.92 -7.19 -4.64
N LYS A 62 -8.65 -6.60 -5.82
CA LYS A 62 -7.34 -6.05 -6.16
C LYS A 62 -7.29 -4.58 -5.74
N ALA A 63 -6.43 -4.26 -4.78
CA ALA A 63 -6.18 -2.90 -4.31
C ALA A 63 -4.80 -2.43 -4.77
N ILE A 64 -4.63 -1.11 -4.91
CA ILE A 64 -3.29 -0.53 -5.07
C ILE A 64 -2.54 -0.75 -3.75
N ARG A 65 -1.28 -1.18 -3.83
CA ARG A 65 -0.47 -1.39 -2.62
C ARG A 65 -0.37 -0.13 -1.77
N LEU A 66 -0.39 -0.31 -0.45
CA LEU A 66 -0.31 0.79 0.50
C LEU A 66 0.92 1.69 0.24
N GLU A 67 2.09 1.11 -0.03
CA GLU A 67 3.33 1.83 -0.31
C GLU A 67 3.19 2.77 -1.52
N SER A 68 2.55 2.28 -2.58
CA SER A 68 2.26 3.07 -3.78
C SER A 68 1.28 4.21 -3.49
N GLN A 69 0.29 3.99 -2.63
CA GLN A 69 -0.63 5.05 -2.20
C GLN A 69 0.09 6.12 -1.37
N ILE A 70 0.98 5.73 -0.46
CA ILE A 70 1.80 6.65 0.35
C ILE A 70 2.68 7.50 -0.57
N ALA A 71 3.39 6.88 -1.52
CA ALA A 71 4.28 7.57 -2.44
C ALA A 71 3.56 8.64 -3.27
N GLU A 72 2.36 8.33 -3.77
CA GLU A 72 1.53 9.27 -4.52
C GLU A 72 1.02 10.42 -3.65
N LYS A 73 0.60 10.15 -2.41
CA LYS A 73 0.19 11.18 -1.44
C LYS A 73 1.36 12.10 -1.07
N LEU A 74 2.54 11.53 -0.82
CA LEU A 74 3.75 12.28 -0.53
C LEU A 74 4.11 13.22 -1.69
N HIS A 75 4.19 12.70 -2.91
CA HIS A 75 4.49 13.51 -4.09
C HIS A 75 3.44 14.62 -4.29
N ALA A 76 2.16 14.34 -4.08
CA ALA A 76 1.09 15.33 -4.15
C ALA A 76 1.23 16.44 -3.10
N TYR A 77 1.56 16.06 -1.87
CA TYR A 77 1.75 16.97 -0.75
C TYR A 77 2.94 17.91 -0.99
N THR A 78 4.06 17.39 -1.50
CA THR A 78 5.33 18.14 -1.66
C THR A 78 5.39 18.97 -2.94
N ARG A 79 4.42 18.79 -3.84
CA ARG A 79 4.37 19.51 -5.11
C ARG A 79 4.30 21.03 -4.89
N THR A 80 5.19 21.75 -5.56
CA THR A 80 5.20 23.21 -5.61
C THR A 80 4.47 23.67 -6.87
N TYR A 81 3.56 24.64 -6.73
CA TYR A 81 2.87 25.25 -7.87
C TYR A 81 3.57 26.55 -8.30
N GLU A 82 3.35 26.95 -9.55
CA GLU A 82 3.90 28.19 -10.13
C GLU A 82 3.64 29.39 -9.21
N GLY A 83 4.65 30.25 -9.07
CA GLY A 83 4.64 31.39 -8.15
C GLY A 83 4.95 31.05 -6.68
N GLY A 84 5.51 29.87 -6.39
CA GLY A 84 5.87 29.46 -5.03
C GLY A 84 4.67 29.15 -4.13
N ARG A 85 3.49 28.97 -4.73
CA ARG A 85 2.27 28.63 -4.02
C ARG A 85 2.40 27.21 -3.47
N ARG A 86 2.51 27.10 -2.14
CA ARG A 86 2.53 25.80 -1.45
C ARG A 86 1.22 25.04 -1.69
N SER A 87 1.32 23.72 -1.81
CA SER A 87 0.19 22.82 -2.02
C SER A 87 -0.94 23.07 -1.01
N THR A 88 -2.19 23.20 -1.48
CA THR A 88 -3.39 23.32 -0.62
C THR A 88 -3.89 21.96 -0.14
N ARG A 89 -3.12 20.89 -0.37
CA ARG A 89 -3.51 19.50 -0.14
C ARG A 89 -3.24 19.05 1.29
N ILE A 90 -3.81 19.77 2.26
CA ILE A 90 -3.74 19.41 3.70
C ILE A 90 -4.29 18.00 3.95
N LYS A 91 -5.25 17.55 3.13
CA LYS A 91 -5.80 16.18 3.19
C LYS A 91 -4.74 15.10 2.99
N ASP A 92 -3.76 15.31 2.10
CA ASP A 92 -2.69 14.34 1.89
C ASP A 92 -1.81 14.20 3.14
N LEU A 93 -1.58 15.28 3.90
CA LEU A 93 -0.88 15.20 5.19
C LEU A 93 -1.68 14.41 6.23
N VAL A 94 -2.99 14.65 6.31
CA VAL A 94 -3.87 13.90 7.22
C VAL A 94 -3.86 12.42 6.86
N ASP A 95 -3.96 12.08 5.57
CA ASP A 95 -3.89 10.70 5.11
C ASP A 95 -2.55 10.04 5.45
N LEU A 96 -1.43 10.75 5.25
CA LEU A 96 -0.10 10.26 5.64
C LEU A 96 0.02 10.03 7.15
N ALA A 97 -0.56 10.92 7.97
CA ALA A 97 -0.59 10.76 9.42
C ALA A 97 -1.45 9.56 9.86
N LEU A 98 -2.63 9.37 9.25
CA LEU A 98 -3.48 8.22 9.51
C LEU A 98 -2.78 6.91 9.16
N VAL A 99 -2.12 6.86 8.00
CA VAL A 99 -1.36 5.68 7.59
C VAL A 99 -0.21 5.41 8.56
N ALA A 100 0.53 6.43 9.00
CA ALA A 100 1.60 6.26 9.98
C ALA A 100 1.10 5.72 11.34
N GLU A 101 -0.10 6.10 11.75
CA GLU A 101 -0.71 5.64 13.00
C GLU A 101 -1.18 4.18 12.91
N PHE A 102 -1.91 3.83 11.84
CA PHE A 102 -2.65 2.56 11.76
C PHE A 102 -1.95 1.47 10.95
N SER A 103 -0.81 1.75 10.34
CA SER A 103 -0.13 0.78 9.48
C SER A 103 1.38 0.76 9.66
N ARG A 104 2.00 -0.30 9.13
CA ARG A 104 3.45 -0.52 9.12
C ARG A 104 3.83 -1.00 7.71
N PRO A 105 4.02 -0.09 6.74
CA PRO A 105 4.42 -0.48 5.38
C PRO A 105 5.81 -1.10 5.40
N ASP A 106 6.10 -1.94 4.41
CA ASP A 106 7.47 -2.43 4.22
C ASP A 106 8.38 -1.26 3.80
N ALA A 107 9.45 -1.04 4.57
CA ALA A 107 10.31 0.13 4.38
C ALA A 107 11.03 0.12 3.03
N GLU A 108 11.43 -1.05 2.55
CA GLU A 108 12.17 -1.18 1.30
C GLU A 108 11.24 -0.96 0.10
N ILE A 109 10.06 -1.60 0.14
CA ILE A 109 9.04 -1.42 -0.89
C ILE A 109 8.54 0.02 -0.92
N LEU A 110 8.40 0.66 0.25
CA LEU A 110 8.02 2.07 0.34
C LEU A 110 9.08 2.97 -0.28
N ARG A 111 10.36 2.74 0.00
CA ARG A 111 11.47 3.49 -0.59
C ARG A 111 11.44 3.41 -2.12
N GLU A 112 11.32 2.20 -2.66
CA GLU A 112 11.22 1.97 -4.10
C GLU A 112 9.99 2.64 -4.72
N ALA A 113 8.83 2.55 -4.06
CA ALA A 113 7.58 3.16 -4.52
C ALA A 113 7.68 4.70 -4.56
N ILE A 114 8.32 5.31 -3.56
CA ILE A 114 8.59 6.75 -3.53
C ILE A 114 9.49 7.14 -4.70
N GLU A 115 10.65 6.50 -4.84
CA GLU A 115 11.61 6.77 -5.92
C GLU A 115 10.95 6.65 -7.29
N ALA A 116 10.26 5.54 -7.54
CA ALA A 116 9.55 5.28 -8.79
C ALA A 116 8.46 6.34 -9.05
N THR A 117 7.73 6.78 -8.03
CA THR A 117 6.69 7.81 -8.18
C THR A 117 7.28 9.16 -8.56
N PHE A 118 8.35 9.60 -7.91
CA PHE A 118 9.00 10.87 -8.22
C PHE A 118 9.63 10.86 -9.62
N VAL A 119 10.30 9.76 -9.99
CA VAL A 119 10.83 9.57 -11.36
C VAL A 119 9.72 9.59 -12.39
N ARG A 120 8.61 8.88 -12.14
CA ARG A 120 7.48 8.79 -13.07
C ARG A 120 6.76 10.12 -13.26
N ARG A 121 6.62 10.89 -12.18
CA ARG A 121 5.86 12.15 -12.19
C ARG A 121 6.68 13.32 -12.70
N ASP A 122 7.98 13.33 -12.40
CA ASP A 122 8.99 14.30 -12.88
C ASP A 122 8.51 15.76 -12.83
N THR A 123 7.85 16.15 -11.74
CA THR A 123 7.33 17.52 -11.58
C THR A 123 8.19 18.38 -10.66
N HIS A 124 8.88 17.76 -9.71
CA HIS A 124 9.77 18.40 -8.74
C HIS A 124 10.68 17.34 -8.11
N PRO A 125 11.85 17.71 -7.56
CA PRO A 125 12.73 16.75 -6.91
C PRO A 125 12.12 16.21 -5.61
N MET A 126 12.52 15.00 -5.24
CA MET A 126 12.18 14.40 -3.96
C MET A 126 12.74 15.26 -2.81
N PRO A 127 11.89 15.70 -1.86
CA PRO A 127 12.34 16.55 -0.77
C PRO A 127 13.11 15.75 0.28
N ARG A 128 14.12 16.37 0.89
CA ARG A 128 14.87 15.79 2.02
C ARG A 128 14.17 15.96 3.37
N THR A 129 13.25 16.93 3.44
CA THR A 129 12.45 17.24 4.63
C THR A 129 11.04 17.59 4.17
N LEU A 130 10.04 17.20 4.97
CA LEU A 130 8.66 17.58 4.65
C LEU A 130 8.52 19.10 4.76
N PRO A 131 7.97 19.77 3.73
CA PRO A 131 7.75 21.20 3.79
C PRO A 131 6.75 21.52 4.90
N ALA A 132 6.97 22.63 5.58
CA ALA A 132 5.99 23.10 6.55
C ALA A 132 4.67 23.44 5.84
N THR A 133 3.55 22.88 6.32
CA THR A 133 2.21 23.32 5.90
C THR A 133 1.93 24.76 6.36
N ARG A 134 0.68 25.19 6.17
CA ARG A 134 0.20 26.48 6.63
C ARG A 134 -0.21 26.46 8.11
N VAL A 135 -0.38 25.27 8.72
CA VAL A 135 -0.87 25.08 10.10
C VAL A 135 0.26 25.05 11.14
N ASP A 136 1.51 25.00 10.69
CA ASP A 136 2.71 24.59 11.43
C ASP A 136 3.28 25.65 12.36
N ARG A 137 2.74 26.88 12.36
CA ARG A 137 3.35 27.93 13.17
C ARG A 137 2.79 28.03 14.59
N ALA A 138 1.67 27.39 14.91
CA ALA A 138 0.98 27.71 16.17
C ALA A 138 0.41 26.53 16.96
N VAL A 139 0.35 25.30 16.44
CA VAL A 139 -0.47 24.24 17.08
C VAL A 139 0.35 23.22 17.89
N PHE A 140 1.64 23.02 17.58
CA PHE A 140 2.47 22.02 18.28
C PHE A 140 3.62 22.63 19.10
N ALA A 141 3.70 23.96 19.20
CA ALA A 141 4.74 24.64 19.98
C ALA A 141 4.42 24.74 21.48
N ASP A 142 3.19 24.41 21.89
CA ASP A 142 2.76 24.39 23.28
C ASP A 142 2.12 23.04 23.61
N SER A 143 2.93 22.08 24.04
CA SER A 143 2.49 21.03 24.96
C SER A 143 3.67 20.73 25.91
N PRO A 144 3.39 20.58 27.22
CA PRO A 144 4.36 20.69 28.30
C PRO A 144 5.41 19.58 28.34
#